data_AF-T5KMC7-F1
#
_entry.id   AF-T5KMC7-F1
#
_cell.length_a   1.000
_cell.length_b   1.000
_cell.length_c   1.000
_cell.angle_alpha   90.00
_cell.angle_beta   90.00
_cell.angle_gamma   90.00
#
_symmetry.space_group_name_H-M   'P 1'
#
loop_
_entity.id
_entity.type
_entity.pdbx_description
1 polymer ?
#
loop_
_entity_poly.entity_id
_entity_poly.type
_entity_poly.pdbx_seq_one_letter_code
_entity_poly.pdbx_strand_id
1 'polypeptide(L)'
;MARRPAPPSSSPRAQPTPSPTKKGAKPRAQAATTSSRRASSASRGEAPRVDVREWASGIRLSAFSVIMLSLVVLGAWVLVPTLGTFIDQRQKIAALEASVKVSEDQIEALVAERERWNDPAYIATQARERLYYVKPGEVVYLVDNDLDPAALPREQDPVSETLVETPTDWMPQLLRTVVSTGLSDTAAVAP
;
A
#
# COMPACT_ATOMS: atom_id res chain seq x y z
N MET A 1 13.76 38.38 15.51
CA MET A 1 13.09 37.92 16.76
C MET A 1 12.25 36.69 16.43
N ALA A 2 12.84 35.50 16.54
CA ALA A 2 12.20 34.24 16.17
C ALA A 2 11.42 33.67 17.37
N ARG A 3 10.13 33.36 17.20
CA ARG A 3 9.33 32.63 18.18
C ARG A 3 9.29 31.15 17.80
N ARG A 4 9.77 30.32 18.72
CA ARG A 4 9.89 28.87 18.69
C ARG A 4 8.57 28.23 19.17
N PRO A 5 7.96 27.29 18.45
CA PRO A 5 6.91 26.44 19.03
C PRO A 5 7.50 25.18 19.68
N ALA A 6 6.86 24.76 20.77
CA ALA A 6 7.24 23.65 21.64
C ALA A 6 6.78 22.28 21.11
N PRO A 7 7.41 21.15 21.52
CA PRO A 7 6.95 19.80 21.16
C PRO A 7 5.82 19.30 22.08
N PRO A 8 4.86 18.49 21.59
CA PRO A 8 3.92 17.79 22.45
C PRO A 8 4.56 16.57 23.12
N SER A 9 4.16 16.37 24.38
CA SER A 9 4.63 15.36 25.31
C SER A 9 4.19 13.93 24.95
N SER A 10 5.11 13.02 25.23
CA SER A 10 5.08 11.56 25.24
C SER A 10 3.91 10.91 26.01
N SER A 11 3.30 9.90 25.39
CA SER A 11 2.45 8.89 26.03
C SER A 11 3.29 7.82 26.76
N PRO A 12 2.82 7.27 27.89
CA PRO A 12 3.30 5.99 28.39
C PRO A 12 2.23 4.90 28.36
N ARG A 13 2.55 3.89 27.55
CA ARG A 13 2.37 2.44 27.68
C ARG A 13 1.72 1.85 28.96
N ALA A 14 0.70 1.02 28.70
CA ALA A 14 0.33 -0.29 29.25
C ALA A 14 0.53 -0.65 30.75
N GLN A 15 -0.51 -1.26 31.34
CA GLN A 15 -0.35 -2.54 32.04
C GLN A 15 -1.68 -3.35 32.12
N PRO A 16 -1.59 -4.69 32.19
CA PRO A 16 -2.72 -5.63 32.19
C PRO A 16 -3.03 -6.16 33.60
N THR A 17 -4.24 -6.66 33.84
CA THR A 17 -4.53 -7.51 35.00
C THR A 17 -5.58 -8.60 34.71
N PRO A 18 -5.58 -9.71 35.48
CA PRO A 18 -6.06 -11.02 35.01
C PRO A 18 -7.23 -11.62 35.83
N SER A 19 -7.95 -12.55 35.18
CA SER A 19 -8.60 -13.76 35.75
C SER A 19 -9.82 -13.58 36.70
N PRO A 20 -10.48 -14.68 37.17
CA PRO A 20 -11.22 -15.71 36.43
C PRO A 20 -12.60 -16.02 37.10
N THR A 21 -13.47 -16.85 36.51
CA THR A 21 -14.38 -17.85 37.18
C THR A 21 -15.45 -18.33 36.19
N LYS A 22 -15.43 -19.59 35.72
CA LYS A 22 -15.99 -20.83 36.31
C LYS A 22 -17.51 -20.82 36.56
N LYS A 23 -18.26 -21.53 35.70
CA LYS A 23 -19.33 -22.52 35.99
C LYS A 23 -20.02 -22.87 34.65
N GLY A 24 -20.17 -24.11 34.19
CA GLY A 24 -20.02 -25.41 34.80
C GLY A 24 -21.36 -26.02 35.21
N ALA A 25 -21.96 -26.79 34.28
CA ALA A 25 -22.97 -27.87 34.49
C ALA A 25 -24.41 -27.42 34.90
N LYS A 26 -25.52 -28.06 34.50
CA LYS A 26 -25.84 -29.44 34.08
C LYS A 26 -27.19 -29.46 33.33
N PRO A 27 -27.56 -30.57 32.65
CA PRO A 27 -28.76 -30.73 31.83
C PRO A 27 -29.95 -31.28 32.62
N ARG A 28 -31.17 -31.11 32.11
CA ARG A 28 -32.33 -31.89 32.55
C ARG A 28 -33.22 -32.27 31.37
N ALA A 29 -33.39 -33.57 31.24
CA ALA A 29 -34.24 -34.26 30.29
C ALA A 29 -35.66 -34.45 30.83
N GLN A 30 -36.53 -34.92 29.91
CA GLN A 30 -37.86 -35.52 30.08
C GLN A 30 -39.02 -34.50 30.15
N ALA A 31 -40.14 -34.68 29.48
CA ALA A 31 -40.78 -35.93 29.09
C ALA A 31 -41.57 -35.80 27.77
N ALA A 32 -41.62 -36.92 27.05
CA ALA A 32 -42.53 -37.16 25.96
C ALA A 32 -43.93 -37.49 26.52
N THR A 33 -44.96 -36.95 25.88
CA THR A 33 -46.33 -37.48 25.94
C THR A 33 -46.93 -37.52 24.55
N THR A 34 -47.59 -38.65 24.31
CA THR A 34 -48.02 -39.20 23.03
C THR A 34 -49.35 -38.62 22.57
N SER A 35 -49.56 -38.69 21.24
CA SER A 35 -50.84 -38.86 20.55
C SER A 35 -51.67 -37.60 20.22
N SER A 36 -51.77 -37.28 18.93
CA SER A 36 -52.94 -37.73 18.16
C SER A 36 -52.71 -37.63 16.63
N ARG A 37 -53.17 -38.66 15.93
CA ARG A 37 -53.42 -38.70 14.48
C ARG A 37 -54.37 -37.57 14.08
N ARG A 38 -54.22 -37.00 12.86
CA ARG A 38 -55.01 -37.38 11.66
C ARG A 38 -54.83 -36.38 10.51
N ALA A 39 -54.83 -36.95 9.30
CA ALA A 39 -55.22 -36.40 8.00
C ALA A 39 -54.33 -35.33 7.33
N SER A 40 -53.63 -35.83 6.32
CA SER A 40 -53.24 -35.15 5.09
C SER A 40 -54.36 -34.35 4.43
N SER A 41 -54.05 -33.10 4.08
CA SER A 41 -54.61 -32.42 2.90
C SER A 41 -53.47 -31.73 2.17
N ALA A 42 -53.25 -32.16 0.93
CA ALA A 42 -52.34 -31.51 0.02
C ALA A 42 -52.84 -30.09 -0.30
N SER A 43 -52.02 -29.08 -0.02
CA SER A 43 -52.14 -27.77 -0.66
C SER A 43 -50.85 -27.47 -1.42
N ARG A 44 -51.05 -27.43 -2.73
CA ARG A 44 -50.19 -26.95 -3.80
C ARG A 44 -49.46 -25.66 -3.43
N GLY A 45 -48.26 -25.50 -3.98
CA GLY A 45 -47.27 -24.53 -3.55
C GLY A 45 -47.72 -23.08 -3.51
N GLU A 46 -47.23 -22.39 -2.50
CA GLU A 46 -47.09 -20.94 -2.50
C GLU A 46 -45.74 -20.64 -1.83
N ALA A 47 -44.80 -20.08 -2.59
CA ALA A 47 -43.59 -19.52 -2.00
C ALA A 47 -44.02 -18.41 -1.03
N PRO A 48 -43.39 -18.25 0.14
CA PRO A 48 -43.75 -17.19 1.06
C PRO A 48 -43.36 -15.87 0.41
N ARG A 49 -44.30 -15.26 -0.31
CA ARG A 49 -44.19 -13.88 -0.70
C ARG A 49 -44.35 -13.12 0.61
N VAL A 50 -43.26 -12.52 1.07
CA VAL A 50 -43.31 -11.60 2.20
C VAL A 50 -44.19 -10.45 1.75
N ASP A 51 -45.45 -10.52 2.15
CA ASP A 51 -46.46 -9.55 1.76
C ASP A 51 -46.16 -8.26 2.53
N VAL A 52 -45.33 -7.40 1.92
CA VAL A 52 -44.91 -6.11 2.49
C VAL A 52 -46.13 -5.26 2.85
N ARG A 53 -47.23 -5.46 2.11
CA ARG A 53 -48.51 -4.81 2.33
C ARG A 53 -49.23 -5.34 3.58
N GLU A 54 -49.10 -6.62 3.91
CA GLU A 54 -49.67 -7.21 5.13
C GLU A 54 -48.84 -6.81 6.36
N TRP A 55 -47.51 -6.83 6.27
CA TRP A 55 -46.60 -6.28 7.30
C TRP A 55 -46.86 -4.78 7.55
N ALA A 56 -47.06 -4.00 6.48
CA ALA A 56 -47.40 -2.59 6.60
C ALA A 56 -48.83 -2.34 7.12
N SER A 57 -49.77 -3.26 6.87
CA SER A 57 -51.17 -3.15 7.35
C SER A 57 -51.35 -3.51 8.83
N GLY A 58 -50.41 -4.26 9.41
CA GLY A 58 -50.35 -4.53 10.86
C GLY A 58 -49.82 -3.36 11.69
N ILE A 59 -49.24 -2.35 11.03
CA ILE A 59 -48.88 -1.07 11.63
C ILE A 59 -50.19 -0.31 11.81
N ARG A 60 -50.87 -0.58 12.92
CA ARG A 60 -51.86 0.38 13.44
C ARG A 60 -51.14 1.72 13.46
N LEU A 61 -51.58 2.65 12.60
CA LEU A 61 -51.11 4.04 12.52
C LEU A 61 -51.46 4.75 13.84
N SER A 62 -50.85 4.28 14.92
CA SER A 62 -50.84 4.93 16.20
C SER A 62 -49.90 6.11 16.05
N ALA A 63 -50.29 7.26 16.60
CA ALA A 63 -49.43 8.44 16.69
C ALA A 63 -48.02 8.08 17.21
N PHE A 64 -47.93 7.06 18.08
CA PHE A 64 -46.66 6.52 18.57
C PHE A 64 -45.73 5.99 17.46
N SER A 65 -46.26 5.24 16.49
CA SER A 65 -45.44 4.71 15.39
C SER A 65 -44.94 5.82 14.47
N VAL A 66 -45.76 6.86 14.27
CA VAL A 66 -45.37 8.04 13.49
C VAL A 66 -44.27 8.82 14.23
N ILE A 67 -44.38 8.97 15.56
CA ILE A 67 -43.37 9.62 16.40
C ILE A 67 -42.06 8.81 16.41
N MET A 68 -42.12 7.48 16.54
CA MET A 68 -40.92 6.63 16.47
C MET A 68 -40.21 6.75 15.12
N LEU A 69 -40.97 6.67 14.02
CA LEU A 69 -40.43 6.83 12.68
C LEU A 69 -39.80 8.23 12.50
N SER A 70 -40.46 9.29 12.98
CA SER A 70 -39.94 10.64 12.87
C SER A 70 -38.64 10.83 13.65
N LEU A 71 -38.54 10.27 14.87
CA LEU A 71 -37.31 10.25 15.66
C LEU A 71 -36.16 9.53 14.96
N VAL A 72 -36.42 8.37 14.34
CA VAL A 72 -35.40 7.63 13.58
C VAL A 72 -34.93 8.44 12.37
N VAL A 73 -35.85 9.02 11.61
CA VAL A 73 -35.51 9.85 10.44
C VAL A 73 -34.74 11.10 10.87
N LEU A 74 -35.16 11.78 11.94
CA LEU A 74 -34.47 12.96 12.47
C LEU A 74 -33.06 12.60 12.94
N GLY A 75 -32.92 11.49 13.67
CA GLY A 75 -31.62 10.97 14.13
C GLY A 75 -30.70 10.60 12.97
N ALA A 76 -31.23 9.92 11.94
CA ALA A 76 -30.48 9.58 10.74
C ALA A 76 -30.05 10.84 9.98
N TRP A 77 -30.93 11.84 9.84
CA TRP A 77 -30.60 13.10 9.19
C TRP A 77 -29.46 13.83 9.92
N VAL A 78 -29.45 13.87 11.25
CA VAL A 78 -28.35 14.50 12.00
C VAL A 78 -27.04 13.70 11.88
N LEU A 79 -27.10 12.37 11.82
CA LEU A 79 -25.92 11.51 11.84
C LEU A 79 -25.22 11.37 10.48
N VAL A 80 -25.98 11.35 9.37
CA VAL A 80 -25.42 11.19 8.02
C VAL A 80 -24.35 12.25 7.67
N PRO A 81 -24.55 13.55 7.92
CA PRO A 81 -23.53 14.58 7.68
C PRO A 81 -22.24 14.35 8.46
N THR A 82 -22.34 13.82 9.70
CA THR A 82 -21.17 13.63 10.58
C THR A 82 -20.25 12.50 10.13
N LEU A 83 -20.79 11.46 9.49
CA LEU A 83 -19.99 10.36 8.95
C LEU A 83 -19.18 10.80 7.73
N GLY A 84 -19.79 11.60 6.84
CA GLY A 84 -19.11 12.15 5.67
C GLY A 84 -17.96 13.10 6.02
N THR A 85 -18.18 13.99 7.00
CA THR A 85 -17.15 14.96 7.42
C THR A 85 -15.97 14.29 8.11
N PHE A 86 -16.19 13.22 8.88
CA PHE A 86 -15.10 12.49 9.53
C PHE A 86 -14.15 11.83 8.52
N ILE A 87 -14.69 11.24 7.44
CA ILE A 87 -13.87 10.62 6.38
C ILE A 87 -13.10 11.69 5.61
N ASP A 88 -13.75 12.79 5.25
CA ASP A 88 -13.13 13.94 4.57
C ASP A 88 -12.01 14.58 5.41
N GLN A 89 -12.22 14.73 6.73
CA GLN A 89 -11.18 15.18 7.65
C GLN A 89 -9.98 14.24 7.68
N ARG A 90 -10.19 12.92 7.69
CA ARG A 90 -9.09 11.93 7.67
C ARG A 90 -8.30 12.01 6.37
N GLN A 91 -8.96 12.17 5.23
CA GLN A 91 -8.30 12.34 3.94
C GLN A 91 -7.52 13.65 3.88
N LYS A 92 -8.08 14.75 4.39
CA LYS A 92 -7.39 16.04 4.50
C LYS A 92 -6.14 15.93 5.36
N ILE A 93 -6.23 15.31 6.54
CA ILE A 93 -5.06 15.12 7.42
C ILE A 93 -3.97 14.32 6.70
N ALA A 94 -4.31 13.20 6.07
CA ALA A 94 -3.35 12.38 5.33
C ALA A 94 -2.71 13.14 4.16
N ALA A 95 -3.48 13.93 3.42
CA ALA A 95 -2.98 14.76 2.34
C ALA A 95 -2.05 15.88 2.85
N LEU A 96 -2.40 16.53 3.97
CA LEU A 96 -1.58 17.57 4.58
C LEU A 96 -0.26 16.98 5.11
N GLU A 97 -0.30 15.86 5.81
CA GLU A 97 0.89 15.14 6.29
C GLU A 97 1.82 14.76 5.13
N ALA A 98 1.26 14.26 4.02
CA ALA A 98 2.03 13.97 2.82
C ALA A 98 2.67 15.25 2.23
N SER A 99 1.94 16.37 2.18
CA SER A 99 2.47 17.63 1.67
C SER A 99 3.59 18.21 2.54
N VAL A 100 3.50 18.07 3.86
CA VAL A 100 4.55 18.47 4.80
C VAL A 100 5.80 17.62 4.55
N LYS A 101 5.66 16.30 4.48
CA LYS A 101 6.78 15.39 4.20
C LYS A 101 7.49 15.73 2.90
N VAL A 102 6.74 15.95 1.82
CA VAL A 102 7.30 16.34 0.51
C VAL A 102 8.04 17.68 0.58
N SER A 103 7.54 18.63 1.37
CA SER A 103 8.19 19.92 1.56
C SER A 103 9.47 19.80 2.38
N GLU A 104 9.47 18.97 3.42
CA GLU A 104 10.65 18.66 4.23
C GLU A 104 11.75 17.99 3.38
N ASP A 105 11.39 16.99 2.57
CA ASP A 105 12.32 16.31 1.66
C ASP A 105 12.93 17.29 0.64
N GLN A 106 12.14 18.24 0.12
CA GLN A 106 12.63 19.30 -0.77
C GLN A 106 13.60 20.25 -0.07
N ILE A 107 13.29 20.66 1.17
CA ILE A 107 14.17 21.51 1.97
C ILE A 107 15.50 20.79 2.22
N GLU A 108 15.47 19.51 2.58
CA GLU A 108 16.68 18.70 2.79
C GLU A 108 17.53 18.63 1.52
N ALA A 109 16.91 18.35 0.37
CA ALA A 109 17.60 18.32 -0.93
C ALA A 109 18.24 19.67 -1.28
N LEU A 110 17.51 20.78 -1.09
CA LEU A 110 18.02 22.13 -1.35
C LEU A 110 19.14 22.52 -0.39
N VAL A 111 19.07 22.11 0.88
CA VAL A 111 20.15 22.34 1.86
C VAL A 111 21.39 21.55 1.48
N ALA A 112 21.25 20.28 1.09
CA ALA A 112 22.35 19.45 0.63
C ALA A 112 22.99 20.03 -0.65
N GLU A 113 22.18 20.51 -1.58
CA GLU A 113 22.65 21.20 -2.78
C GLU A 113 23.40 22.47 -2.41
N ARG A 114 22.82 23.34 -1.59
CA ARG A 114 23.48 24.57 -1.13
C ARG A 114 24.82 24.29 -0.47
N GLU A 115 24.93 23.24 0.32
CA GLU A 115 26.18 22.87 0.97
C GLU A 115 27.25 22.42 -0.04
N ARG A 116 26.86 21.72 -1.11
CA ARG A 116 27.77 21.40 -2.22
C ARG A 116 28.22 22.66 -2.96
N TRP A 117 27.32 23.62 -3.21
CA TRP A 117 27.67 24.90 -3.83
C TRP A 117 28.57 25.78 -2.94
N ASN A 118 28.62 25.55 -1.63
CA ASN A 118 29.54 26.26 -0.75
C ASN A 118 31.01 25.79 -0.89
N ASP A 119 31.25 24.63 -1.50
CA ASP A 119 32.60 24.12 -1.73
C ASP A 119 33.23 24.78 -2.98
N PRO A 120 34.35 25.52 -2.84
CA PRO A 120 35.05 26.13 -3.97
C PRO A 120 35.50 25.11 -5.04
N ALA A 121 35.81 23.87 -4.65
CA ALA A 121 36.22 22.83 -5.59
C ALA A 121 35.04 22.40 -6.48
N TYR A 122 33.84 22.30 -5.91
CA TYR A 122 32.62 21.99 -6.64
C TYR A 122 32.28 23.10 -7.65
N ILE A 123 32.34 24.37 -7.24
CA ILE A 123 32.14 25.52 -8.14
C ILE A 123 33.15 25.50 -9.29
N ALA A 124 34.43 25.30 -9.00
CA ALA A 124 35.48 25.28 -10.03
C ALA A 124 35.26 24.16 -11.06
N THR A 125 34.83 22.99 -10.60
CA THR A 125 34.52 21.84 -11.47
C THR A 125 33.31 22.12 -12.35
N GLN A 126 32.19 22.60 -11.77
CA GLN A 126 30.98 22.96 -12.52
C GLN A 126 31.22 24.09 -13.53
N ALA A 127 32.01 25.10 -13.15
CA ALA A 127 32.39 26.20 -14.03
C ALA A 127 33.25 25.71 -15.21
N ARG A 128 34.15 24.75 -14.99
CA ARG A 128 34.97 24.17 -16.05
C ARG A 128 34.17 23.27 -16.98
N GLU A 129 33.31 22.41 -16.46
CA GLU A 129 32.49 21.48 -17.24
C GLU A 129 31.42 22.18 -18.07
N ARG A 130 30.72 23.18 -17.50
CA ARG A 130 29.58 23.82 -18.16
C ARG A 130 29.93 25.11 -18.90
N LEU A 131 30.86 25.89 -18.36
CA LEU A 131 31.18 27.23 -18.86
C LEU A 131 32.61 27.32 -19.43
N TYR A 132 33.37 26.22 -19.43
CA TYR A 132 34.76 26.17 -19.89
C TYR A 132 35.67 27.21 -19.22
N TYR A 133 35.33 27.61 -17.99
CA TYR A 133 36.17 28.53 -17.22
C TYR A 133 37.42 27.83 -16.69
N VAL A 134 38.52 28.58 -16.66
CA VAL A 134 39.82 28.14 -16.15
C VAL A 134 40.42 29.14 -15.21
N LYS A 135 41.33 28.67 -14.35
CA LYS A 135 42.11 29.57 -13.51
C LYS A 135 43.10 30.36 -14.38
N PRO A 136 43.39 31.62 -14.03
CA PRO A 136 44.42 32.37 -14.74
C PRO A 136 45.75 31.61 -14.70
N GLY A 137 46.32 31.32 -15.88
CA GLY A 137 47.56 30.56 -16.04
C GLY A 137 47.41 29.09 -16.47
N GLU A 138 46.19 28.53 -16.52
CA GLU A 138 45.94 27.20 -17.11
C GLU A 138 45.75 27.29 -18.64
N VAL A 139 46.31 26.34 -19.40
CA VAL A 139 46.15 26.22 -20.86
C VAL A 139 45.15 25.11 -21.15
N VAL A 140 44.05 25.43 -21.85
CA VAL A 140 43.03 24.46 -22.26
C VAL A 140 43.43 23.83 -23.59
N TYR A 141 43.51 22.50 -23.62
CA TYR A 141 43.63 21.75 -24.86
C TYR A 141 42.25 21.21 -25.24
N LEU A 142 41.69 21.69 -26.34
CA LEU A 142 40.54 21.03 -26.97
C LEU A 142 41.10 19.93 -27.87
N VAL A 143 40.74 18.68 -27.58
CA VAL A 143 41.03 17.56 -28.47
C VAL A 143 39.95 17.55 -29.54
N ASP A 144 40.24 18.18 -30.67
CA ASP A 144 39.47 17.97 -31.88
C ASP A 144 39.88 16.62 -32.45
N ASN A 145 39.00 15.63 -32.39
CA ASN A 145 39.26 14.30 -32.94
C ASN A 145 39.08 14.36 -34.46
N ASP A 146 40.02 15.00 -35.16
CA ASP A 146 40.14 14.95 -36.63
C ASP A 146 40.76 13.62 -37.08
N LEU A 147 40.29 12.52 -36.49
CA LEU A 147 40.62 11.17 -36.91
C LEU A 147 39.68 10.78 -38.04
N ASP A 148 40.23 10.18 -39.09
CA ASP A 148 39.44 9.52 -40.13
C ASP A 148 38.39 8.62 -39.45
N PRO A 149 37.09 8.72 -39.77
CA PRO A 149 36.05 7.87 -39.19
C PRO A 149 36.35 6.37 -39.34
N ALA A 150 37.23 5.97 -40.27
CA ALA A 150 37.71 4.60 -40.39
C ALA A 150 38.71 4.17 -39.29
N ALA A 151 39.36 5.12 -38.60
CA ALA A 151 40.34 4.91 -37.54
C ALA A 151 39.74 5.02 -36.12
N LEU A 152 38.51 5.51 -36.00
CA LEU A 152 37.79 5.53 -34.74
C LEU A 152 37.37 4.10 -34.35
N PRO A 153 37.57 3.65 -33.10
CA PRO A 153 36.95 2.42 -32.61
C PRO A 153 35.45 2.49 -32.86
N ARG A 154 34.87 1.48 -33.52
CA ARG A 154 33.41 1.44 -33.73
C ARG A 154 32.70 1.60 -32.40
N GLU A 155 32.05 2.74 -32.22
CA GLU A 155 31.13 2.97 -31.14
C GLU A 155 30.02 1.91 -31.26
N GLN A 156 29.71 1.24 -30.16
CA GLN A 156 28.84 0.07 -30.16
C GLN A 156 27.55 0.40 -30.91
N ASP A 157 27.25 -0.37 -31.97
CA ASP A 157 26.07 -0.15 -32.79
C ASP A 157 24.84 -0.03 -31.88
N PRO A 158 23.90 0.89 -32.19
CA PRO A 158 22.73 1.13 -31.36
C PRO A 158 22.03 -0.20 -31.09
N VAL A 159 21.89 -0.53 -29.80
CA VAL A 159 21.22 -1.74 -29.33
C VAL A 159 19.86 -1.80 -30.00
N SER A 160 19.68 -2.77 -30.89
CA SER A 160 18.45 -2.90 -31.67
C SER A 160 17.27 -3.04 -30.71
N GLU A 161 16.20 -2.27 -30.91
CA GLU A 161 14.95 -2.36 -30.12
C GLU A 161 14.28 -3.73 -30.26
N THR A 162 14.72 -4.53 -31.24
CA THR A 162 14.33 -5.91 -31.39
C THR A 162 15.04 -6.77 -30.35
N LEU A 163 14.34 -7.08 -29.26
CA LEU A 163 14.77 -8.13 -28.34
C LEU A 163 14.86 -9.45 -29.11
N VAL A 164 16.09 -9.87 -29.42
CA VAL A 164 16.37 -11.25 -29.80
C VAL A 164 16.33 -12.05 -28.50
N GLU A 165 15.16 -12.55 -28.14
CA GLU A 165 15.02 -13.56 -27.09
C GLU A 165 15.80 -14.80 -27.55
N THR A 166 17.02 -14.96 -27.04
CA THR A 166 17.69 -16.25 -27.12
C THR A 166 16.91 -17.17 -26.19
N PRO A 167 16.24 -18.22 -26.68
CA PRO A 167 15.46 -19.15 -25.85
C PRO A 167 16.43 -19.93 -24.98
N THR A 168 16.85 -19.29 -23.89
CA THR A 168 17.73 -19.86 -22.88
C THR A 168 16.80 -20.48 -21.86
N ASP A 169 16.45 -21.74 -22.10
CA ASP A 169 15.63 -22.50 -21.18
C ASP A 169 16.49 -22.86 -19.96
N TRP A 170 16.49 -21.95 -18.98
CA TRP A 170 17.35 -21.98 -17.81
C TRP A 170 17.11 -23.22 -16.94
N MET A 171 15.88 -23.74 -16.94
CA MET A 171 15.49 -24.89 -16.14
C MET A 171 16.18 -26.18 -16.62
N PRO A 172 16.08 -26.59 -17.90
CA PRO A 172 16.82 -27.75 -18.40
C PRO A 172 18.33 -27.53 -18.43
N GLN A 173 18.83 -26.29 -18.58
CA GLN A 173 20.27 -26.01 -18.45
C GLN A 173 20.77 -26.24 -17.03
N LEU A 174 20.06 -25.73 -16.01
CA LEU A 174 20.42 -25.93 -14.60
C LEU A 174 20.37 -27.42 -14.23
N LEU A 175 19.33 -28.13 -14.69
CA LEU A 175 19.21 -29.57 -14.46
C LEU A 175 20.34 -30.35 -15.13
N ARG A 176 20.74 -29.98 -16.35
CA ARG A 176 21.92 -30.57 -17.00
C ARG A 176 23.20 -30.30 -16.22
N THR A 177 23.41 -29.09 -15.71
CA THR A 177 24.61 -28.76 -14.94
C THR A 177 24.68 -29.57 -13.65
N VAL A 178 23.57 -29.74 -12.94
CA VAL A 178 23.53 -30.56 -11.71
C VAL A 178 23.79 -32.03 -12.03
N VAL A 179 23.16 -32.57 -13.07
CA VAL A 179 23.35 -33.97 -13.48
C VAL A 179 24.76 -34.21 -14.01
N SER A 180 25.30 -33.29 -14.81
CA SER A 180 26.66 -33.40 -15.35
C SER A 180 27.72 -33.28 -14.27
N THR A 181 27.49 -32.44 -13.25
CA THR A 181 28.40 -32.30 -12.11
C THR A 181 28.31 -33.51 -11.17
N GLY A 182 27.13 -34.13 -11.04
CA GLY A 182 26.97 -35.38 -10.30
C GLY A 182 27.60 -36.59 -10.99
N LEU A 183 27.72 -36.56 -12.32
CA LEU A 183 28.31 -37.62 -13.14
C LEU A 183 29.75 -37.33 -13.58
N SER A 184 30.29 -36.14 -13.29
CA SER A 184 31.68 -35.83 -13.60
C SER A 184 32.55 -36.68 -12.68
N ASP A 185 33.11 -37.72 -13.27
CA ASP A 185 34.08 -38.60 -12.63
C ASP A 185 35.22 -37.73 -12.11
N THR A 186 35.40 -37.67 -10.79
CA THR A 186 36.55 -36.98 -10.23
C THR A 186 37.76 -37.81 -10.63
N ALA A 187 38.43 -37.41 -11.71
CA ALA A 187 39.72 -37.96 -12.09
C ALA A 187 40.66 -37.74 -10.91
N ALA A 188 40.73 -38.75 -10.04
CA ALA A 188 41.67 -38.79 -8.94
C ALA A 188 43.05 -38.80 -9.59
N VAL A 189 43.73 -37.65 -9.54
CA VAL A 189 45.18 -37.58 -9.69
C VAL A 189 45.76 -38.52 -8.64
N ALA A 190 46.26 -39.67 -9.12
CA ALA A 190 47.06 -40.57 -8.32
C ALA A 190 48.49 -39.97 -8.18
N PRO A 191 49.13 -40.14 -7.01
CA PRO A 191 50.43 -39.54 -6.69
C PRO A 191 51.60 -40.10 -7.52
#